data_AF-A0A3A8J091-F1
#
_entry.id   AF-A0A3A8J091-F1
#
_cell.length_a   1.000
_cell.length_b   1.000
_cell.length_c   1.000
_cell.angle_alpha   90.00
_cell.angle_beta   90.00
_cell.angle_gamma   90.00
#
_symmetry.space_group_name_H-M   'P 1'
#
loop_
_entity.id
_entity.type
_entity.pdbx_description
1 polymer ?
#
loop_
_entity_poly.entity_id
_entity_poly.type
_entity_poly.pdbx_seq_one_letter_code
_entity_poly.pdbx_strand_id
1 'polypeptide(L)'
;MGALLTGCPDEPEPTPEPIPWAAVAKGRPEALLSISGRSASDVWAVGSDRGRGPEVLHFDGTAWSEVPTGTRGDLWWVHAFQDGPVLLSGGSATILRYENGAFTRMRTPGLARHTVYGVWGSRPDDVYAVGSVSDRDGFIWHSDGTQWSEVPLPLADLPLMANGNHPGFFKVWGTGGDVYVVGARGVVLRSRGGGAFQVVPTGTTSRLFTVHGGGGV
;
A
#
# COMPACT_ATOMS: atom_id res chain seq x y z
N MET A 1 -40.26 -39.30 36.18
CA MET A 1 -39.60 -38.82 34.94
C MET A 1 -38.62 -37.74 35.35
N GLY A 2 -37.35 -38.11 35.56
CA GLY A 2 -36.30 -37.18 35.98
C GLY A 2 -35.74 -36.44 34.77
N ALA A 3 -35.76 -35.11 34.82
CA ALA A 3 -35.09 -34.26 33.85
C ALA A 3 -33.58 -34.19 34.19
N LEU A 4 -32.74 -34.52 33.21
CA LEU A 4 -31.29 -34.26 33.25
C LEU A 4 -31.05 -32.83 32.76
N LEU A 5 -30.59 -31.96 33.65
CA LEU A 5 -30.01 -30.67 33.30
C LEU A 5 -28.53 -30.90 33.00
N THR A 6 -28.12 -30.76 31.74
CA THR A 6 -26.71 -30.67 31.35
C THR A 6 -26.17 -29.30 31.77
N GLY A 7 -25.30 -29.28 32.77
CA GLY A 7 -24.56 -28.07 33.17
C GLY A 7 -23.53 -27.67 32.11
N CYS A 8 -23.29 -26.37 31.98
CA CYS A 8 -22.16 -25.84 31.20
C CYS A 8 -20.84 -26.37 31.77
N PRO A 9 -19.80 -26.60 30.93
CA PRO A 9 -18.47 -26.91 31.45
C PRO A 9 -17.96 -25.73 32.30
N ASP A 10 -17.59 -26.03 33.55
CA ASP A 10 -17.11 -25.08 34.57
C ASP A 10 -15.67 -24.57 34.31
N GLU A 11 -15.02 -24.98 33.22
CA GLU A 11 -13.62 -24.66 32.97
C GLU A 11 -13.48 -23.58 31.89
N PRO A 12 -12.88 -22.41 32.21
CA PRO A 12 -12.57 -21.41 31.18
C PRO A 12 -11.62 -22.02 30.16
N GLU A 13 -11.86 -21.77 28.87
CA GLU A 13 -10.97 -22.24 27.82
C GLU A 13 -9.51 -21.82 28.12
N PRO A 14 -8.53 -22.72 27.91
CA PRO A 14 -7.14 -22.40 28.17
C PRO A 14 -6.73 -21.17 27.36
N THR A 15 -6.16 -20.19 28.05
CA THR A 15 -5.65 -18.97 27.40
C THR A 15 -4.58 -19.38 26.39
N PRO A 16 -4.72 -19.06 25.09
CA PRO A 16 -3.71 -19.42 24.11
C PRO A 16 -2.36 -18.79 24.48
N GLU A 17 -1.29 -19.58 24.41
CA GLU A 17 0.06 -19.06 24.66
C GLU A 17 0.40 -17.94 23.66
N PRO A 18 1.03 -16.85 24.11
CA PRO A 18 1.41 -15.76 23.22
C PRO A 18 2.41 -16.27 22.18
N ILE A 19 2.10 -16.05 20.91
CA ILE A 19 3.00 -16.38 19.79
C ILE A 19 4.26 -15.52 19.96
N PRO A 20 5.45 -16.11 20.15
CA PRO A 20 6.66 -15.35 20.39
C PRO A 20 7.09 -14.60 19.13
N TRP A 21 7.47 -13.33 19.29
CA TRP A 21 8.08 -12.56 18.21
C TRP A 21 9.50 -13.05 17.93
N ALA A 22 9.82 -13.27 16.66
CA ALA A 22 11.17 -13.58 16.20
C ALA A 22 11.63 -12.53 15.18
N ALA A 23 12.86 -12.07 15.34
CA ALA A 23 13.48 -11.17 14.36
C ALA A 23 13.93 -11.97 13.13
N VAL A 24 13.31 -11.69 11.98
CA VAL A 24 13.56 -12.41 10.71
C VAL A 24 14.64 -11.77 9.83
N ALA A 25 15.00 -10.51 10.10
CA ALA A 25 16.12 -9.81 9.47
C ALA A 25 16.80 -8.91 10.51
N LYS A 26 18.14 -8.86 10.50
CA LYS A 26 18.95 -8.03 11.40
C LYS A 26 20.17 -7.47 10.67
N GLY A 27 20.67 -6.32 11.13
CA GLY A 27 21.93 -5.75 10.65
C GLY A 27 21.92 -5.31 9.19
N ARG A 28 20.74 -5.18 8.58
CA ARG A 28 20.61 -4.65 7.23
C ARG A 28 20.88 -3.15 7.25
N PRO A 29 21.71 -2.62 6.34
CA PRO A 29 21.89 -1.19 6.23
C PRO A 29 20.55 -0.50 5.93
N GLU A 30 19.84 -0.96 4.91
CA GLU A 30 18.66 -0.35 4.30
C GLU A 30 17.43 -0.35 5.23
N ALA A 31 16.62 0.70 5.14
CA ALA A 31 15.35 0.78 5.86
C ALA A 31 14.27 0.05 5.07
N LEU A 32 13.54 -0.87 5.73
CA LEU A 32 12.31 -1.45 5.17
C LEU A 32 11.14 -0.50 5.44
N LEU A 33 10.39 -0.18 4.38
CA LEU A 33 9.36 0.84 4.36
C LEU A 33 7.94 0.26 4.23
N SER A 34 7.81 -0.91 3.63
CA SER A 34 6.51 -1.57 3.44
C SER A 34 6.66 -3.09 3.39
N ILE A 35 5.58 -3.77 3.77
CA ILE A 35 5.46 -5.23 3.75
C ILE A 35 4.05 -5.62 3.29
N SER A 36 3.95 -6.66 2.48
CA SER A 36 2.68 -7.24 2.02
C SER A 36 2.86 -8.73 1.79
N GLY A 37 1.93 -9.54 2.28
CA GLY A 37 1.91 -10.98 2.05
C GLY A 37 0.58 -11.40 1.45
N ARG A 38 0.63 -12.41 0.59
CA ARG A 38 -0.57 -13.08 0.06
C ARG A 38 -0.83 -14.42 0.75
N SER A 39 0.19 -15.02 1.35
CA SER A 39 0.03 -16.18 2.22
C SER A 39 1.10 -16.18 3.32
N ALA A 40 1.02 -17.13 4.25
CA ALA A 40 2.06 -17.33 5.25
C ALA A 40 3.42 -17.73 4.64
N SER A 41 3.44 -18.18 3.38
CA SER A 41 4.63 -18.58 2.64
C SER A 41 4.97 -17.68 1.45
N ASP A 42 4.36 -16.50 1.36
CA ASP A 42 4.65 -15.55 0.30
C ASP A 42 4.46 -14.12 0.80
N VAL A 43 5.58 -13.54 1.25
CA VAL A 43 5.64 -12.22 1.86
C VAL A 43 6.75 -11.40 1.22
N TRP A 44 6.44 -10.15 0.92
CA TRP A 44 7.35 -9.20 0.28
C TRP A 44 7.58 -8.01 1.19
N ALA A 45 8.83 -7.59 1.33
CA ALA A 45 9.20 -6.34 1.99
C ALA A 45 10.06 -5.48 1.06
N VAL A 46 9.89 -4.17 1.11
CA VAL A 46 10.58 -3.23 0.22
C VAL A 46 11.09 -2.03 1.00
N GLY A 47 12.11 -1.36 0.48
CA GLY A 47 12.79 -0.32 1.23
C GLY A 47 13.68 0.64 0.44
N SER A 48 14.55 1.30 1.19
CA SER A 48 15.45 2.35 0.71
C SER A 48 16.53 1.82 -0.24
N ASP A 49 16.99 2.68 -1.15
CA ASP A 49 18.18 2.48 -1.98
C ASP A 49 19.38 3.24 -1.39
N ARG A 50 20.50 2.54 -1.16
CA ARG A 50 21.78 3.12 -0.70
C ARG A 50 22.84 3.25 -1.78
N GLY A 51 22.41 3.36 -3.03
CA GLY A 51 23.27 3.50 -4.21
C GLY A 51 23.53 2.19 -4.95
N ARG A 52 22.83 1.10 -4.62
CA ARG A 52 22.96 -0.21 -5.32
C ARG A 52 21.63 -0.73 -5.86
N GLY A 53 20.53 -0.01 -5.63
CA GLY A 53 19.16 -0.44 -5.87
C GLY A 53 18.38 -0.49 -4.56
N PRO A 54 17.03 -0.42 -4.62
CA PRO A 54 16.19 -0.53 -3.44
C PRO A 54 16.27 -1.93 -2.84
N GLU A 55 16.20 -2.00 -1.51
CA GLU A 55 16.03 -3.26 -0.79
C GLU A 55 14.68 -3.90 -1.15
N VAL A 56 14.71 -5.15 -1.63
CA VAL A 56 13.52 -5.97 -1.84
C VAL A 56 13.79 -7.37 -1.32
N LEU A 57 12.95 -7.82 -0.40
CA LEU A 57 13.02 -9.13 0.23
C LEU A 57 11.78 -9.94 -0.09
N HIS A 58 11.95 -11.23 -0.38
CA HIS A 58 10.88 -12.20 -0.56
C HIS A 58 11.05 -13.37 0.40
N PHE A 59 9.97 -13.70 1.11
CA PHE A 59 9.84 -14.87 1.96
C PHE A 59 9.06 -15.96 1.23
N ASP A 60 9.68 -17.13 1.08
CA ASP A 60 9.11 -18.29 0.38
C ASP A 60 8.41 -19.31 1.31
N GLY A 61 8.21 -18.95 2.58
CA GLY A 61 7.72 -19.86 3.63
C GLY A 61 8.82 -20.50 4.45
N THR A 62 10.07 -20.43 3.99
CA THR A 62 11.23 -21.03 4.67
C THR A 62 12.32 -20.01 4.95
N ALA A 63 12.63 -19.13 4.00
CA ALA A 63 13.72 -18.19 4.09
C ALA A 63 13.38 -16.87 3.40
N TRP A 64 14.00 -15.79 3.90
CA TRP A 64 14.01 -14.50 3.22
C TRP A 64 15.19 -14.44 2.24
N SER A 65 14.94 -14.00 1.03
CA SER A 65 15.96 -13.77 0.00
C SER A 65 15.84 -12.37 -0.59
N GLU A 66 16.97 -11.78 -0.97
CA GLU A 66 17.00 -10.52 -1.72
C GLU A 66 16.64 -10.77 -3.18
N VAL A 67 15.78 -9.91 -3.75
CA VAL A 67 15.35 -10.00 -5.15
C VAL A 67 15.78 -8.74 -5.89
N PRO A 68 16.85 -8.78 -6.68
CA PRO A 68 17.34 -7.61 -7.40
C PRO A 68 16.32 -7.08 -8.41
N THR A 69 16.02 -5.78 -8.32
CA THR A 69 15.03 -5.13 -9.19
C THR A 69 15.62 -4.62 -10.51
N GLY A 70 16.94 -4.45 -10.58
CA GLY A 70 17.63 -3.79 -11.70
C GLY A 70 17.34 -2.29 -11.83
N THR A 71 16.68 -1.68 -10.85
CA THR A 71 16.40 -0.23 -10.81
C THR A 71 17.12 0.46 -9.65
N ARG A 72 17.06 1.78 -9.63
CA ARG A 72 17.50 2.65 -8.53
C ARG A 72 16.32 3.44 -7.95
N GLY A 73 16.55 4.01 -6.78
CA GLY A 73 15.59 4.82 -6.03
C GLY A 73 14.76 4.00 -5.05
N ASP A 74 14.34 4.64 -3.96
CA ASP A 74 13.57 4.03 -2.89
C ASP A 74 12.23 3.46 -3.40
N LEU A 75 11.86 2.31 -2.84
CA LEU A 75 10.51 1.74 -2.96
C LEU A 75 9.77 1.93 -1.65
N TRP A 76 8.66 2.66 -1.72
CA TRP A 76 7.88 3.12 -0.59
C TRP A 76 6.74 2.18 -0.22
N TRP A 77 6.22 1.42 -1.19
CA TRP A 77 5.06 0.55 -0.97
C TRP A 77 5.15 -0.75 -1.75
N VAL A 78 4.61 -1.82 -1.17
CA VAL A 78 4.39 -3.11 -1.84
C VAL A 78 2.94 -3.58 -1.68
N HIS A 79 2.37 -4.11 -2.76
CA HIS A 79 1.05 -4.71 -2.80
C HIS A 79 1.11 -6.05 -3.53
N ALA A 80 0.92 -7.15 -2.81
CA ALA A 80 0.85 -8.50 -3.37
C ALA A 80 -0.61 -8.92 -3.59
N PHE A 81 -0.97 -9.24 -4.84
CA PHE A 81 -2.27 -9.84 -5.16
C PHE A 81 -2.28 -11.33 -4.80
N GLN A 82 -3.43 -11.87 -4.35
CA GLN A 82 -3.59 -13.30 -4.02
C GLN A 82 -3.14 -14.22 -5.16
N ASP A 83 -3.74 -14.07 -6.34
CA ASP A 83 -3.44 -14.90 -7.52
C ASP A 83 -2.78 -14.09 -8.65
N GLY A 84 -1.97 -13.10 -8.29
CA GLY A 84 -1.50 -12.10 -9.26
C GLY A 84 -0.06 -11.64 -9.06
N PRO A 85 0.30 -10.53 -9.73
CA PRO A 85 1.63 -9.94 -9.60
C PRO A 85 1.83 -9.31 -8.22
N VAL A 86 3.07 -8.90 -7.96
CA VAL A 86 3.40 -7.98 -6.86
C VAL A 86 3.73 -6.63 -7.44
N LEU A 87 3.09 -5.58 -6.94
CA LEU A 87 3.35 -4.20 -7.35
C LEU A 87 4.18 -3.48 -6.30
N LEU A 88 5.23 -2.80 -6.73
CA LEU A 88 6.13 -2.02 -5.89
C LEU A 88 6.17 -0.59 -6.41
N SER A 89 5.95 0.41 -5.57
CA SER A 89 5.92 1.81 -5.99
C SER A 89 6.97 2.64 -5.28
N GLY A 90 7.49 3.67 -5.95
CA GLY A 90 8.41 4.58 -5.28
C GLY A 90 8.87 5.81 -6.07
N GLY A 91 10.12 6.22 -5.83
CA GLY A 91 10.67 7.47 -6.37
C GLY A 91 10.76 7.47 -7.90
N SER A 92 10.86 8.65 -8.51
CA SER A 92 10.95 8.82 -9.97
C SER A 92 9.81 8.17 -10.76
N ALA A 93 8.56 8.34 -10.30
CA ALA A 93 7.36 7.76 -10.91
C ALA A 93 7.42 6.23 -11.08
N THR A 94 8.19 5.54 -10.22
CA THR A 94 8.43 4.09 -10.34
C THR A 94 7.22 3.31 -9.88
N ILE A 95 6.73 2.44 -10.76
CA ILE A 95 5.89 1.29 -10.41
C ILE A 95 6.52 0.07 -11.09
N LEU A 96 6.96 -0.90 -10.29
CA LEU A 96 7.45 -2.19 -10.74
C LEU A 96 6.34 -3.23 -10.60
N ARG A 97 6.22 -4.10 -11.60
CA ARG A 97 5.41 -5.31 -11.56
C ARG A 97 6.35 -6.51 -11.51
N TYR A 98 6.26 -7.30 -10.46
CA TYR A 98 6.90 -8.61 -10.37
C TYR A 98 5.92 -9.69 -10.76
N GLU A 99 6.27 -10.47 -11.78
CA GLU A 99 5.47 -11.60 -12.25
C GLU A 99 6.38 -12.60 -12.96
N ASN A 100 6.10 -13.90 -12.82
CA ASN A 100 6.85 -14.97 -13.49
C ASN A 100 8.38 -14.90 -13.27
N GLY A 101 8.81 -14.53 -12.06
CA GLY A 101 10.22 -14.46 -11.71
C GLY A 101 10.95 -13.18 -12.12
N ALA A 102 10.26 -12.20 -12.72
CA ALA A 102 10.90 -11.02 -13.29
C ALA A 102 10.20 -9.72 -12.90
N PHE A 103 11.01 -8.66 -12.71
CA PHE A 103 10.51 -7.29 -12.58
C PHE A 103 10.38 -6.63 -13.95
N THR A 104 9.25 -5.95 -14.16
CA THR A 104 9.04 -5.04 -15.28
C THR A 104 8.64 -3.67 -14.74
N ARG A 105 9.28 -2.61 -15.22
CA ARG A 105 8.87 -1.24 -14.91
C ARG A 105 7.65 -0.87 -15.76
N MET A 106 6.55 -0.51 -15.10
CA MET A 106 5.34 -0.05 -15.78
C MET A 106 5.52 1.38 -16.31
N ARG A 107 4.89 1.68 -17.45
CA ARG A 107 4.84 3.04 -18.00
C ARG A 107 3.78 3.85 -17.25
N THR A 108 4.21 4.90 -16.56
CA THR A 108 3.33 5.80 -15.78
C THR A 108 3.24 7.18 -16.44
N PRO A 109 2.24 8.02 -16.10
CA PRO A 109 2.13 9.40 -16.59
C PRO A 109 3.20 10.33 -16.02
N GLY A 110 3.79 9.95 -14.88
CA GLY A 110 4.71 10.79 -14.13
C GLY A 110 6.12 10.90 -14.72
N LEU A 111 6.84 11.89 -14.23
CA LEU A 111 8.24 12.18 -14.54
C LEU A 111 9.13 11.96 -13.30
N ALA A 112 10.45 12.06 -13.46
CA ALA A 112 11.45 11.78 -12.42
C ALA A 112 11.27 12.53 -11.08
N ARG A 113 10.54 13.65 -11.06
CA ARG A 113 10.23 14.41 -9.83
C ARG A 113 9.03 13.88 -9.01
N HIS A 114 8.30 12.89 -9.53
CA HIS A 114 7.16 12.29 -8.84
C HIS A 114 7.65 11.17 -7.92
N THR A 115 7.05 11.09 -6.73
CA THR A 115 7.20 9.94 -5.84
C THR A 115 5.86 9.28 -5.67
N VAL A 116 5.78 7.97 -5.95
CA VAL A 116 4.58 7.15 -5.79
C VAL A 116 4.63 6.47 -4.42
N TYR A 117 4.03 7.11 -3.41
CA TYR A 117 4.09 6.62 -2.02
C TYR A 117 3.18 5.43 -1.75
N GLY A 118 2.11 5.25 -2.54
CA GLY A 118 1.15 4.19 -2.31
C GLY A 118 0.65 3.58 -3.62
N VAL A 119 0.51 2.26 -3.62
CA VAL A 119 -0.18 1.48 -4.66
C VAL A 119 -1.13 0.48 -4.01
N TRP A 120 -2.29 0.29 -4.61
CA TRP A 120 -3.30 -0.70 -4.21
C TRP A 120 -4.18 -1.02 -5.42
N GLY A 121 -4.61 -2.28 -5.55
CA GLY A 121 -5.66 -2.63 -6.50
C GLY A 121 -6.66 -3.61 -5.91
N SER A 122 -7.87 -3.61 -6.46
CA SER A 122 -8.86 -4.65 -6.19
C SER A 122 -8.54 -5.92 -7.00
N ARG A 123 -7.95 -5.72 -8.19
CA ARG A 123 -7.51 -6.73 -9.14
C ARG A 123 -6.25 -6.21 -9.88
N PRO A 124 -5.49 -7.09 -10.56
CA PRO A 124 -4.31 -6.68 -11.34
C PRO A 124 -4.59 -5.68 -12.47
N ASP A 125 -5.84 -5.58 -12.92
CA ASP A 125 -6.33 -4.67 -13.96
C ASP A 125 -7.18 -3.50 -13.42
N ASP A 126 -7.25 -3.33 -12.10
CA ASP A 126 -7.90 -2.20 -11.46
C ASP A 126 -7.04 -1.73 -10.28
N VAL A 127 -6.12 -0.82 -10.59
CA VAL A 127 -5.06 -0.40 -9.66
C VAL A 127 -5.00 1.11 -9.55
N TYR A 128 -4.93 1.61 -8.32
CA TYR A 128 -4.70 3.00 -8.02
C TYR A 128 -3.29 3.21 -7.47
N ALA A 129 -2.67 4.31 -7.88
CA ALA A 129 -1.39 4.77 -7.38
C ALA A 129 -1.50 6.23 -6.95
N VAL A 130 -0.90 6.57 -5.82
CA VAL A 130 -0.98 7.92 -5.24
C VAL A 130 0.39 8.41 -4.81
N GLY A 131 0.57 9.71 -4.86
CA GLY A 131 1.86 10.30 -4.58
C GLY A 131 1.85 11.81 -4.48
N SER A 132 3.04 12.38 -4.67
CA SER A 132 3.23 13.82 -4.79
C SER A 132 4.38 14.17 -5.74
N VAL A 133 4.43 15.42 -6.16
CA VAL A 133 5.51 16.01 -6.93
C VAL A 133 6.42 16.82 -5.99
N SER A 134 7.60 16.31 -5.67
CA SER A 134 8.54 16.99 -4.74
C SER A 134 7.88 17.39 -3.40
N ASP A 135 7.18 16.44 -2.78
CA ASP A 135 6.47 16.56 -1.49
C ASP A 135 5.29 17.56 -1.47
N ARG A 136 4.84 18.02 -2.64
CA ARG A 136 3.69 18.90 -2.85
C ARG A 136 2.85 18.43 -4.03
N ASP A 137 1.64 18.95 -4.16
CA ASP A 137 0.71 18.66 -5.25
C ASP A 137 0.48 17.16 -5.43
N GLY A 138 -0.43 16.62 -4.63
CA GLY A 138 -0.82 15.22 -4.70
C GLY A 138 -1.40 14.84 -6.05
N PHE A 139 -1.23 13.58 -6.43
CA PHE A 139 -1.82 13.01 -7.65
C PHE A 139 -2.43 11.64 -7.36
N ILE A 140 -3.41 11.26 -8.19
CA ILE A 140 -3.95 9.91 -8.26
C ILE A 140 -3.82 9.44 -9.70
N TRP A 141 -3.26 8.25 -9.90
CA TRP A 141 -3.30 7.53 -11.16
C TRP A 141 -4.15 6.28 -11.02
N HIS A 142 -4.82 5.92 -12.09
CA HIS A 142 -5.61 4.69 -12.20
C HIS A 142 -5.14 3.87 -13.39
N SER A 143 -5.04 2.56 -13.22
CA SER A 143 -4.68 1.61 -14.25
C SER A 143 -5.84 0.67 -14.51
N ASP A 144 -6.22 0.56 -15.78
CA ASP A 144 -7.23 -0.38 -16.31
C ASP A 144 -6.63 -1.74 -16.75
N GLY A 145 -5.37 -1.99 -16.37
CA GLY A 145 -4.59 -3.17 -16.76
C GLY A 145 -3.84 -3.00 -18.08
N THR A 146 -4.16 -1.99 -18.88
CA THR A 146 -3.49 -1.70 -20.15
C THR A 146 -2.64 -0.43 -20.07
N GLN A 147 -3.12 0.59 -19.37
CA GLN A 147 -2.45 1.88 -19.24
C GLN A 147 -2.76 2.55 -17.92
N TRP A 148 -1.84 3.42 -17.48
CA TRP A 148 -2.07 4.34 -16.37
C TRP A 148 -2.57 5.68 -16.89
N SER A 149 -3.62 6.22 -16.26
CA SER A 149 -4.21 7.53 -16.55
C SER A 149 -4.26 8.39 -15.29
N GLU A 150 -4.17 9.71 -15.46
CA GLU A 150 -4.36 10.65 -14.36
C GLU A 150 -5.84 10.78 -14.00
N VAL A 151 -6.14 10.72 -12.70
CA VAL A 151 -7.49 10.87 -12.18
C VAL A 151 -7.69 12.33 -11.73
N PRO A 152 -8.74 13.01 -12.23
CA PRO A 152 -9.05 14.38 -11.81
C PRO A 152 -9.29 14.49 -10.30
N LEU A 153 -8.75 15.56 -9.71
CA LEU A 153 -8.89 15.86 -8.28
C LEU A 153 -9.95 16.95 -8.02
N PRO A 154 -10.65 16.91 -6.88
CA PRO A 154 -11.57 17.96 -6.46
C PRO A 154 -10.80 19.17 -5.90
N LEU A 155 -10.02 19.85 -6.76
CA LEU A 155 -9.08 20.90 -6.35
C LEU A 155 -9.74 22.05 -5.57
N ALA A 156 -11.00 22.38 -5.88
CA ALA A 156 -11.75 23.43 -5.20
C ALA A 156 -12.03 23.12 -3.71
N ASP A 157 -12.14 21.84 -3.36
CA ASP A 157 -12.48 21.38 -2.01
C ASP A 157 -11.24 20.92 -1.22
N LEU A 158 -10.10 20.74 -1.90
CA LEU A 158 -8.86 20.31 -1.26
C LEU A 158 -8.25 21.44 -0.44
N PRO A 159 -7.74 21.15 0.78
CA PRO A 159 -7.05 22.16 1.57
C PRO A 159 -5.77 22.59 0.85
N LEU A 160 -5.38 23.84 1.07
CA LEU A 160 -4.09 24.36 0.64
C LEU A 160 -3.06 24.28 1.76
N MET A 161 -1.81 24.07 1.38
CA MET A 161 -0.65 24.25 2.25
C MET A 161 -0.28 25.74 2.34
N ALA A 162 0.57 26.11 3.29
CA ALA A 162 0.98 27.51 3.51
C ALA A 162 1.63 28.16 2.28
N ASN A 163 2.21 27.35 1.38
CA ASN A 163 2.81 27.79 0.13
C ASN A 163 1.83 27.84 -1.05
N GLY A 164 0.53 27.59 -0.83
CA GLY A 164 -0.50 27.60 -1.86
C GLY A 164 -0.61 26.31 -2.70
N ASN A 165 0.22 25.30 -2.44
CA ASN A 165 0.14 24.00 -3.11
C ASN A 165 -0.90 23.09 -2.45
N HIS A 166 -1.36 22.07 -3.20
CA HIS A 166 -2.20 21.01 -2.65
C HIS A 166 -1.37 19.97 -1.88
N PRO A 167 -1.94 19.29 -0.87
CA PRO A 167 -1.24 18.27 -0.11
C PRO A 167 -0.85 17.07 -0.99
N GLY A 168 0.28 16.43 -0.67
CA GLY A 168 0.63 15.12 -1.20
C GLY A 168 -0.22 13.99 -0.60
N PHE A 169 -0.42 12.92 -1.36
CA PHE A 169 -1.14 11.72 -0.91
C PHE A 169 -0.17 10.58 -0.63
N PHE A 170 -0.35 9.89 0.48
CA PHE A 170 0.60 8.88 0.97
C PHE A 170 0.10 7.46 0.80
N LYS A 171 -1.21 7.23 0.94
CA LYS A 171 -1.75 5.88 0.93
C LYS A 171 -3.11 5.82 0.23
N VAL A 172 -3.30 4.70 -0.47
CA VAL A 172 -4.56 4.29 -1.08
C VAL A 172 -4.93 2.88 -0.60
N TRP A 173 -6.22 2.67 -0.41
CA TRP A 173 -6.86 1.38 -0.10
C TRP A 173 -8.32 1.42 -0.53
N GLY A 174 -8.92 0.27 -0.83
CA GLY A 174 -10.33 0.19 -1.18
C GLY A 174 -11.00 -1.12 -0.79
N THR A 175 -12.34 -1.13 -0.89
CA THR A 175 -13.21 -2.27 -0.63
C THR A 175 -14.58 -2.03 -1.25
N GLY A 176 -15.27 -3.07 -1.73
CA GLY A 176 -16.67 -2.95 -2.17
C GLY A 176 -16.91 -1.89 -3.26
N GLY A 177 -15.92 -1.63 -4.12
CA GLY A 177 -15.96 -0.58 -5.16
C GLY A 177 -15.63 0.83 -4.67
N ASP A 178 -15.41 1.01 -3.36
CA ASP A 178 -14.96 2.27 -2.79
C ASP A 178 -13.44 2.32 -2.70
N VAL A 179 -12.88 3.49 -2.99
CA VAL A 179 -11.44 3.75 -2.92
C VAL A 179 -11.19 4.96 -2.05
N TYR A 180 -10.28 4.82 -1.10
CA TYR A 180 -9.90 5.84 -0.13
C TYR A 180 -8.45 6.23 -0.34
N VAL A 181 -8.19 7.53 -0.33
CA VAL A 181 -6.85 8.11 -0.42
C VAL A 181 -6.64 9.03 0.77
N VAL A 182 -5.49 8.93 1.42
CA VAL A 182 -5.12 9.78 2.56
C VAL A 182 -3.77 10.42 2.36
N GLY A 183 -3.54 11.57 3.01
CA GLY A 183 -2.31 12.32 2.82
C GLY A 183 -2.02 13.38 3.86
N ALA A 184 -1.25 14.39 3.44
CA ALA A 184 -0.94 15.53 4.27
C ALA A 184 -2.20 16.37 4.58
N ARG A 185 -2.11 17.24 5.59
CA ARG A 185 -3.15 18.21 5.95
C ARG A 185 -4.51 17.59 6.33
N GLY A 186 -4.51 16.35 6.82
CA GLY A 186 -5.73 15.63 7.21
C GLY A 186 -6.62 15.26 6.04
N VAL A 187 -6.09 15.30 4.81
CA VAL A 187 -6.88 15.02 3.61
C VAL A 187 -7.29 13.55 3.57
N VAL A 188 -8.57 13.33 3.31
CA VAL A 188 -9.14 12.04 2.93
C VAL A 188 -9.97 12.29 1.68
N LEU A 189 -9.73 11.50 0.64
CA LEU A 189 -10.57 11.43 -0.53
C LEU A 189 -11.26 10.07 -0.56
N ARG A 190 -12.50 10.03 -1.05
CA ARG A 190 -13.24 8.79 -1.33
C ARG A 190 -13.82 8.84 -2.73
N SER A 191 -13.62 7.78 -3.50
CA SER A 191 -14.40 7.44 -4.69
C SER A 191 -15.36 6.30 -4.33
N ARG A 192 -16.56 6.32 -4.92
CA ARG A 192 -17.57 5.26 -4.78
C ARG A 192 -17.90 4.68 -6.14
N GLY A 193 -17.78 3.37 -6.30
CA GLY A 193 -18.11 2.66 -7.54
C GLY A 193 -17.38 3.19 -8.78
N GLY A 194 -16.13 3.61 -8.63
CA GLY A 194 -15.34 4.21 -9.72
C GLY A 194 -15.73 5.65 -10.10
N GLY A 195 -16.58 6.32 -9.31
CA GLY A 195 -16.94 7.72 -9.51
C GLY A 195 -15.79 8.70 -9.21
N ALA A 196 -16.06 10.00 -9.37
CA ALA A 196 -15.11 11.05 -9.02
C ALA A 196 -14.75 11.03 -7.53
N PHE A 197 -13.50 11.33 -7.20
CA PHE A 197 -13.07 11.48 -5.82
C PHE A 197 -13.67 12.73 -5.18
N GLN A 198 -14.13 12.58 -3.94
CA GLN A 198 -14.67 13.66 -3.12
C GLN A 198 -13.91 13.76 -1.80
N VAL A 199 -13.74 14.97 -1.28
CA VAL A 199 -13.14 15.20 0.03
C VAL A 199 -14.07 14.70 1.14
N VAL A 200 -13.52 13.91 2.06
CA VAL A 200 -14.20 13.49 3.29
C VAL A 200 -13.68 14.35 4.44
N PRO A 201 -14.55 15.15 5.10
CA PRO A 201 -14.14 15.94 6.25
C PRO A 201 -13.64 15.05 7.39
N THR A 202 -12.46 15.37 7.92
CA THR A 202 -11.84 14.62 9.02
C THR A 202 -11.80 15.38 10.34
N GLY A 203 -11.99 16.69 10.31
CA GLY A 203 -11.84 17.56 11.47
C GLY A 203 -10.40 17.71 11.98
N THR A 204 -9.40 17.15 11.27
CA THR A 204 -7.98 17.25 11.62
C THR A 204 -7.17 17.82 10.48
N THR A 205 -6.01 18.35 10.84
CA THR A 205 -5.00 18.85 9.91
C THR A 205 -3.70 18.04 9.96
N SER A 206 -3.65 17.04 10.82
CA SER A 206 -2.50 16.14 10.98
C SER A 206 -2.28 15.31 9.72
N ARG A 207 -1.04 14.90 9.45
CA ARG A 207 -0.76 13.97 8.35
C ARG A 207 -1.38 12.61 8.63
N LEU A 208 -2.05 12.05 7.63
CA LEU A 208 -2.56 10.69 7.64
C LEU A 208 -1.67 9.84 6.75
N PHE A 209 -0.85 8.98 7.36
CA PHE A 209 0.16 8.20 6.64
C PHE A 209 -0.37 6.92 6.02
N THR A 210 -1.41 6.33 6.62
CA THR A 210 -1.94 5.06 6.16
C THR A 210 -3.46 5.02 6.27
N VAL A 211 -4.07 4.23 5.39
CA VAL A 211 -5.47 3.85 5.39
C VAL A 211 -5.51 2.36 5.06
N HIS A 212 -6.31 1.63 5.83
CA HIS A 212 -6.60 0.22 5.65
C HIS A 212 -7.97 -0.05 6.26
N GLY A 213 -8.59 -1.17 5.90
CA GLY A 213 -9.85 -1.62 6.49
C GLY A 213 -9.89 -3.14 6.61
N GLY A 214 -10.84 -3.62 7.42
CA GLY A 214 -11.14 -5.03 7.58
C GLY A 214 -12.28 -5.44 6.67
N GLY A 215 -12.00 -6.37 5.75
CA GLY A 215 -12.96 -6.94 4.81
C GLY A 215 -12.17 -7.77 3.82
N GLY A 216 -12.28 -9.10 3.93
CA GLY A 216 -11.62 -10.02 3.02
C GLY A 216 -12.07 -9.78 1.58
N VAL A 217 -11.12 -9.85 0.65
CA VAL A 217 -11.41 -10.20 -0.74
C VAL A 217 -11.82 -11.67 -0.81
#